data_AF-A0A7J3XKG2-F1
#
_entry.id   AF-A0A7J3XKG2-F1
#
_cell.length_a   1.000
_cell.length_b   1.000
_cell.length_c   1.000
_cell.angle_alpha   90.00
_cell.angle_beta   90.00
_cell.angle_gamma   90.00
#
_symmetry.space_group_name_H-M   'P 1'
#
loop_
_entity.id
_entity.type
_entity.pdbx_description
1 polymer ?
#
loop_
_entity_poly.entity_id
_entity_poly.type
_entity_poly.pdbx_seq_one_letter_code
_entity_poly.pdbx_strand_id
1 'polypeptide(L)'
;MEDRVVFRGVIRRSGNSLAITIPTELLQRFLLKEGQEFVILGMSRFRPDFEGAFQVYLGYFIVYEKAFGISLTLSVNEKLNEVLKTLEHMLANYGATKYTKRILEDGKLEIKATFGMIADGSFKRMRSKEEVESILTDMLAELLSMGVKVESSSIFEEVLEWRNIDPSIISKLPRKMMEMIRWKWEI
;
A
#
# COMPACT_ATOMS: atom_id res chain seq x y z
N MET A 1 -16.96 7.46 -10.35
CA MET A 1 -17.16 6.56 -11.49
C MET A 1 -18.17 5.53 -11.04
N GLU A 2 -19.38 5.50 -11.61
CA GLU A 2 -20.36 4.45 -11.32
C GLU A 2 -19.87 3.11 -11.86
N ASP A 3 -20.17 2.02 -11.14
CA ASP A 3 -19.81 0.69 -11.61
C ASP A 3 -20.65 0.35 -12.84
N ARG A 4 -20.00 -0.06 -13.94
CA ARG A 4 -20.70 -0.32 -15.22
C ARG A 4 -21.44 -1.67 -15.23
N VAL A 5 -21.29 -2.46 -14.17
CA VAL A 5 -21.85 -3.81 -14.06
C VAL A 5 -23.06 -3.78 -13.13
N VAL A 6 -24.22 -4.12 -13.67
CA VAL A 6 -25.46 -4.22 -12.91
C VAL A 6 -25.64 -5.66 -12.41
N PHE A 7 -25.79 -5.82 -11.10
CA PHE A 7 -26.13 -7.09 -10.50
C PHE A 7 -27.61 -7.08 -10.08
N ARG A 8 -28.33 -8.15 -10.41
CA ARG A 8 -29.73 -8.32 -10.02
C ARG A 8 -29.83 -9.21 -8.79
N GLY A 9 -30.66 -8.83 -7.84
CA GLY A 9 -30.95 -9.59 -6.63
C GLY A 9 -32.43 -9.55 -6.30
N VAL A 10 -32.85 -10.41 -5.36
CA VAL A 10 -34.23 -10.48 -4.87
C VAL A 10 -34.22 -10.37 -3.36
N ILE A 11 -35.19 -9.64 -2.81
CA ILE A 11 -35.41 -9.55 -1.37
C ILE A 11 -36.10 -10.85 -0.92
N ARG A 12 -35.53 -11.52 0.09
CA ARG A 12 -36.09 -12.75 0.67
C ARG A 12 -36.34 -12.58 2.16
N ARG A 13 -37.26 -13.35 2.72
CA ARG A 13 -37.39 -13.46 4.18
C ARG A 13 -36.26 -14.32 4.74
N SER A 14 -35.66 -13.86 5.83
CA SER A 14 -34.71 -14.61 6.64
C SER A 14 -35.04 -14.35 8.12
N GLY A 15 -35.57 -15.39 8.79
CA GLY A 15 -36.16 -15.24 10.11
C GLY A 15 -37.27 -14.19 10.13
N ASN A 16 -37.19 -13.25 11.08
CA ASN A 16 -38.14 -12.14 11.23
C ASN A 16 -37.78 -10.91 10.37
N SER A 17 -36.78 -11.00 9.49
CA SER A 17 -36.26 -9.87 8.71
C SER A 17 -36.29 -10.12 7.20
N LEU A 18 -36.14 -9.06 6.42
CA LEU A 18 -35.88 -9.13 4.99
C LEU A 18 -34.37 -9.07 4.75
N ALA A 19 -33.88 -9.90 3.84
CA ALA A 19 -32.48 -10.01 3.50
C ALA A 19 -32.26 -9.74 2.00
N ILE A 20 -31.24 -8.93 1.71
CA ILE A 20 -30.67 -8.74 0.37
C ILE A 20 -29.34 -9.51 0.36
N THR A 21 -29.16 -10.38 -0.63
CA THR A 21 -27.90 -11.11 -0.80
C THR A 21 -26.94 -10.28 -1.65
N ILE A 22 -25.73 -10.07 -1.15
CA ILE A 22 -24.64 -9.47 -1.93
C ILE A 22 -24.10 -10.53 -2.90
N PRO A 23 -24.09 -10.27 -4.23
CA PRO A 23 -23.47 -11.14 -5.22
C PRO A 23 -22.01 -11.46 -4.88
N THR A 24 -21.57 -12.69 -5.15
CA THR A 24 -20.22 -13.15 -4.86
C THR A 24 -19.15 -12.29 -5.55
N GLU A 25 -19.45 -11.77 -6.73
CA GLU A 25 -18.58 -10.89 -7.50
C GLU A 25 -18.31 -9.58 -6.76
N LEU A 26 -19.33 -8.99 -6.12
CA LEU A 26 -19.15 -7.80 -5.29
C LEU A 26 -18.39 -8.13 -4.01
N LEU A 27 -18.69 -9.28 -3.38
CA LEU A 27 -17.97 -9.75 -2.20
C LEU A 27 -16.47 -9.88 -2.47
N GLN A 28 -16.09 -10.52 -3.59
CA GLN A 28 -14.70 -10.67 -3.98
C GLN A 28 -14.05 -9.34 -4.34
N ARG A 29 -14.73 -8.53 -5.18
CA ARG A 29 -14.19 -7.25 -5.66
C ARG A 29 -13.94 -6.24 -4.54
N PHE A 30 -14.87 -6.13 -3.60
CA PHE A 30 -14.76 -5.21 -2.47
C PHE A 30 -14.09 -5.85 -1.25
N LEU A 31 -13.65 -7.11 -1.36
CA LEU A 31 -13.01 -7.87 -0.29
C LEU A 31 -13.82 -7.86 1.02
N LEU A 32 -15.14 -8.01 0.89
CA LEU A 32 -16.06 -8.04 2.02
C LEU A 32 -15.85 -9.33 2.82
N LYS A 33 -15.92 -9.21 4.15
CA LYS A 33 -15.77 -10.31 5.09
C LYS A 33 -16.93 -10.32 6.08
N GLU A 34 -17.20 -11.49 6.65
CA GLU A 34 -18.16 -11.62 7.73
C GLU A 34 -17.75 -10.75 8.93
N GLY A 35 -18.75 -10.15 9.60
CA GLY A 35 -18.53 -9.23 10.71
C GLY A 35 -18.06 -7.83 10.31
N GLN A 36 -17.93 -7.52 9.02
CA GLN A 36 -17.65 -6.18 8.54
C GLN A 36 -18.81 -5.23 8.85
N GLU A 37 -18.51 -4.12 9.54
CA GLU A 37 -19.48 -3.06 9.77
C GLU A 37 -19.72 -2.25 8.49
N PHE A 38 -20.95 -1.75 8.34
CA PHE A 38 -21.36 -0.87 7.25
C PHE A 38 -22.55 0.01 7.69
N VAL A 39 -22.80 1.09 6.96
CA VAL A 39 -23.99 1.94 7.12
C VAL A 39 -24.92 1.74 5.92
N ILE A 40 -26.22 1.57 6.16
CA ILE A 40 -27.24 1.61 5.11
C ILE A 40 -27.93 2.97 5.15
N LEU A 41 -27.93 3.66 4.02
CA LEU A 41 -28.64 4.92 3.82
C LEU A 41 -29.83 4.69 2.91
N GLY A 42 -31.02 5.06 3.38
CA GLY A 42 -32.22 5.12 2.55
C GLY A 42 -32.23 6.42 1.75
N MET A 43 -32.41 6.30 0.45
CA MET A 43 -32.49 7.44 -0.46
C MET A 43 -33.77 7.35 -1.27
N SER A 44 -34.43 8.48 -1.46
CA SER A 44 -35.57 8.58 -2.35
C SER A 44 -35.43 9.81 -3.23
N ARG A 45 -35.86 9.67 -4.48
CA ARG A 45 -36.00 10.80 -5.41
C ARG A 45 -37.42 10.82 -5.91
N PHE A 46 -37.98 12.02 -5.95
CA PHE A 46 -39.29 12.28 -6.51
C PHE A 46 -39.10 13.22 -7.70
N ARG A 47 -39.09 12.67 -8.92
CA ARG A 47 -39.20 13.30 -10.26
C ARG A 47 -38.16 12.73 -11.25
N PRO A 48 -38.58 12.26 -12.45
CA PRO A 48 -39.96 12.22 -12.96
C PRO A 48 -40.86 11.15 -12.30
N ASP A 49 -40.29 10.06 -11.78
CA ASP A 49 -40.98 9.01 -11.03
C ASP A 49 -40.50 8.96 -9.56
N PHE A 50 -41.20 8.19 -8.72
CA PHE A 50 -40.72 7.86 -7.37
C PHE A 50 -39.72 6.72 -7.46
N GLU A 51 -38.47 7.01 -7.10
CA GLU A 51 -37.38 6.05 -7.05
C GLU A 51 -36.90 5.91 -5.61
N GLY A 52 -36.77 4.68 -5.15
CA GLY A 52 -36.17 4.34 -3.85
C GLY A 52 -34.88 3.56 -4.04
N ALA A 53 -33.86 3.89 -3.27
CA ALA A 53 -32.57 3.21 -3.30
C ALA A 53 -32.01 3.03 -1.87
N PHE A 54 -31.25 1.96 -1.70
CA PHE A 54 -30.39 1.79 -0.52
C PHE A 54 -28.94 1.93 -0.95
N GLN A 55 -28.20 2.81 -0.29
CA GLN A 55 -26.75 2.86 -0.41
C GLN A 55 -26.11 2.16 0.77
N VAL A 56 -25.22 1.22 0.47
CA VAL A 56 -24.32 0.62 1.47
C VAL A 56 -23.03 1.42 1.47
N TYR A 57 -22.76 2.10 2.58
CA TYR A 57 -21.50 2.80 2.81
C TYR A 57 -20.59 1.93 3.67
N LEU A 58 -19.44 1.56 3.12
CA LEU A 58 -18.46 0.69 3.77
C LEU A 58 -17.39 1.48 4.56
N GLY A 59 -17.29 2.79 4.39
CA GLY A 59 -16.19 3.58 4.96
C GLY A 59 -14.98 3.70 4.02
N TYR A 60 -13.81 3.97 4.59
CA TYR A 60 -12.53 4.04 3.89
C TYR A 60 -11.86 2.67 3.79
N PHE A 61 -11.38 2.32 2.60
CA PHE A 61 -10.57 1.13 2.41
C PHE A 61 -9.11 1.42 2.77
N ILE A 62 -8.60 0.70 3.77
CA ILE A 62 -7.23 0.85 4.26
C ILE A 62 -6.50 -0.47 4.02
N VAL A 63 -5.30 -0.36 3.45
CA VAL A 63 -4.40 -1.50 3.19
C VAL A 63 -3.14 -1.32 4.03
N TYR A 64 -2.79 -2.37 4.77
CA TYR A 64 -1.56 -2.48 5.53
C TYR A 64 -0.62 -3.44 4.82
N GLU A 65 0.56 -2.97 4.47
CA GLU A 65 1.57 -3.72 3.76
C GLU A 65 2.80 -3.89 4.64
N LYS A 66 3.22 -5.13 4.84
CA LYS A 66 4.51 -5.44 5.47
C LYS A 66 5.61 -5.42 4.40
N ALA A 67 6.59 -4.53 4.59
CA ALA A 67 7.69 -4.33 3.64
C ALA A 67 9.05 -4.32 4.36
N PHE A 68 10.09 -4.70 3.61
CA PHE A 68 11.47 -4.57 4.05
C PHE A 68 12.06 -3.25 3.57
N GLY A 69 13.03 -2.73 4.32
CA GLY A 69 13.71 -1.51 3.98
C GLY A 69 15.15 -1.46 4.49
N ILE A 70 15.87 -0.45 4.03
CA ILE A 70 17.26 -0.19 4.34
C ILE A 70 17.36 1.16 5.04
N SER A 71 18.13 1.21 6.13
CA SER A 71 18.53 2.43 6.81
C SER A 71 20.04 2.59 6.74
N LEU A 72 20.50 3.78 6.35
CA LEU A 72 21.92 4.14 6.24
C LEU A 72 22.16 5.46 6.97
N THR A 73 23.27 5.52 7.72
CA THR A 73 23.81 6.78 8.23
C THR A 73 25.20 6.96 7.65
N LEU A 74 25.41 8.08 6.95
CA LEU A 74 26.62 8.39 6.22
C LEU A 74 27.23 9.68 6.75
N SER A 75 28.56 9.77 6.84
CA SER A 75 29.25 11.02 7.10
C SER A 75 29.59 11.68 5.76
N VAL A 76 28.94 12.79 5.40
CA VAL A 76 29.05 13.36 4.04
C VAL A 76 29.21 14.88 4.11
N ASN A 77 30.45 15.36 3.97
CA ASN A 77 30.76 16.80 4.00
C ASN A 77 30.78 17.41 2.59
N GLU A 78 31.80 17.12 1.77
CA GLU A 78 32.01 17.84 0.50
C GLU A 78 31.29 17.21 -0.71
N LYS A 79 30.91 15.94 -0.62
CA LYS A 79 30.31 15.16 -1.73
C LYS A 79 28.79 14.97 -1.64
N LEU A 80 28.10 15.74 -0.80
CA LEU A 80 26.69 15.50 -0.46
C LEU A 80 25.78 15.37 -1.70
N ASN A 81 25.90 16.30 -2.65
CA ASN A 81 25.07 16.30 -3.85
C ASN A 81 25.35 15.11 -4.77
N GLU A 82 26.60 14.66 -4.86
CA GLU A 82 27.00 13.52 -5.67
C GLU A 82 26.48 12.21 -5.05
N VAL A 83 26.69 12.04 -3.75
CA VAL A 83 26.19 10.89 -2.97
C VAL A 83 24.67 10.79 -3.03
N LEU A 84 23.96 11.91 -2.88
CA LEU A 84 22.49 11.92 -3.00
C LEU A 84 22.02 11.50 -4.39
N LYS A 85 22.65 12.00 -5.46
CA LYS A 85 22.30 11.61 -6.83
C LYS A 85 22.54 10.12 -7.08
N THR A 86 23.67 9.58 -6.63
CA THR A 86 23.98 8.15 -6.76
C THR A 86 22.96 7.31 -6.01
N LEU A 87 22.64 7.67 -4.76
CA LEU A 87 21.67 6.93 -3.95
C LEU A 87 20.26 7.01 -4.51
N GLU A 88 19.82 8.19 -4.95
CA GLU A 88 18.51 8.35 -5.61
C GLU A 88 18.43 7.51 -6.90
N HIS A 89 19.51 7.46 -7.68
CA HIS A 89 19.58 6.63 -8.88
C HIS A 89 19.54 5.13 -8.56
N MET A 90 20.35 4.67 -7.59
CA MET A 90 20.35 3.27 -7.16
C MET A 90 18.97 2.86 -6.62
N LEU A 91 18.39 3.65 -5.72
CA LEU A 91 17.09 3.34 -5.14
C LEU A 91 15.97 3.30 -6.18
N ALA A 92 16.00 4.19 -7.17
CA ALA A 92 15.09 4.14 -8.30
C ALA A 92 15.28 2.85 -9.12
N ASN A 93 16.52 2.49 -9.45
CA ASN A 93 16.85 1.29 -10.22
C ASN A 93 16.45 -0.01 -9.50
N TYR A 94 16.70 -0.08 -8.19
CA TYR A 94 16.29 -1.23 -7.38
C TYR A 94 14.79 -1.27 -7.10
N GLY A 95 14.09 -0.17 -7.35
CA GLY A 95 12.64 -0.07 -7.32
C GLY A 95 12.08 0.25 -5.94
N ALA A 96 12.77 1.04 -5.13
CA ALA A 96 12.23 1.56 -3.86
C ALA A 96 10.82 2.16 -4.06
N THR A 97 9.93 1.92 -3.11
CA THR A 97 8.56 2.45 -3.12
C THR A 97 8.44 3.72 -2.29
N LYS A 98 9.25 3.84 -1.24
CA LYS A 98 9.39 5.06 -0.44
C LYS A 98 10.85 5.33 -0.16
N TYR A 99 11.22 6.60 -0.17
CA TYR A 99 12.55 7.07 0.15
C TYR A 99 12.43 8.35 0.97
N THR A 100 13.23 8.44 2.03
CA THR A 100 13.35 9.63 2.86
C THR A 100 14.82 9.90 3.13
N LYS A 101 15.16 11.18 3.15
CA LYS A 101 16.50 11.68 3.48
C LYS A 101 16.40 12.73 4.57
N ARG A 102 17.34 12.70 5.51
CA ARG A 102 17.46 13.69 6.58
C ARG A 102 18.93 14.06 6.74
N ILE A 103 19.21 15.36 6.66
CA ILE A 103 20.54 15.90 6.96
C ILE A 103 20.55 16.27 8.44
N LEU A 104 21.56 15.79 9.17
CA LEU A 104 21.79 16.07 10.58
C LEU A 104 22.78 17.23 10.75
N GLU A 105 22.75 17.87 11.91
CA GLU A 105 23.55 19.07 12.21
C GLU A 105 25.07 18.83 12.18
N ASP A 106 25.52 17.58 12.31
CA ASP A 106 26.93 17.17 12.32
C ASP A 106 27.48 16.77 10.94
N GLY A 107 26.77 17.10 9.86
CA GLY A 107 27.18 16.72 8.49
C GLY A 107 26.89 15.25 8.16
N LYS A 108 26.06 14.58 8.97
CA LYS A 108 25.58 13.23 8.65
C LYS A 108 24.33 13.26 7.80
N LEU A 109 24.20 12.24 6.97
CA LEU A 109 23.05 11.99 6.13
C LEU A 109 22.42 10.67 6.56
N GLU A 110 21.17 10.73 7.01
CA GLU A 110 20.33 9.56 7.21
C GLU A 110 19.48 9.32 5.98
N ILE A 111 19.47 8.07 5.53
CA ILE A 111 18.64 7.60 4.43
C ILE A 111 17.84 6.40 4.89
N LYS A 112 16.53 6.45 4.65
CA LYS A 112 15.64 5.32 4.84
C LYS A 112 14.88 5.06 3.54
N ALA A 113 14.98 3.86 3.02
CA ALA A 113 14.27 3.42 1.82
C ALA A 113 13.50 2.14 2.10
N THR A 114 12.27 2.02 1.59
CA THR A 114 11.46 0.81 1.68
C THR A 114 11.18 0.24 0.30
N PHE A 115 11.09 -1.09 0.25
CA PHE A 115 10.86 -1.87 -0.96
C PHE A 115 9.54 -2.64 -0.82
N GLY A 116 8.45 -1.89 -0.87
CA GLY A 116 7.10 -2.43 -0.90
C GLY A 116 6.69 -2.95 -2.28
N MET A 117 5.49 -3.53 -2.31
CA MET A 117 4.73 -3.89 -3.50
C MET A 117 3.81 -2.72 -3.93
N ILE A 118 3.24 -1.95 -3.00
CA ILE A 118 2.40 -0.79 -3.34
C ILE A 118 3.28 0.45 -3.55
N ALA A 119 3.09 1.13 -4.69
CA ALA A 119 3.72 2.39 -5.03
C ALA A 119 2.68 3.35 -5.64
N ASP A 120 2.98 4.65 -5.67
CA ASP A 120 2.06 5.66 -6.22
C ASP A 120 1.57 5.28 -7.62
N GLY A 121 0.31 4.84 -7.70
CA GLY A 121 -0.36 4.45 -8.94
C GLY A 121 0.07 3.11 -9.57
N SER A 122 0.91 2.29 -8.91
CA SER A 122 1.34 1.01 -9.48
C SER A 122 1.66 -0.06 -8.42
N PHE A 123 1.71 -1.32 -8.89
CA PHE A 123 2.11 -2.47 -8.09
C PHE A 123 3.46 -2.98 -8.60
N LYS A 124 4.44 -3.05 -7.70
CA LYS A 124 5.77 -3.61 -7.95
C LYS A 124 5.84 -5.05 -7.44
N ARG A 125 6.87 -5.78 -7.87
CA ARG A 125 7.19 -7.09 -7.29
C ARG A 125 7.67 -6.88 -5.86
N MET A 126 7.13 -7.67 -4.93
CA MET A 126 7.65 -7.75 -3.58
C MET A 126 9.11 -8.24 -3.59
N ARG A 127 9.94 -7.61 -2.77
CA ARG A 127 11.32 -8.03 -2.51
C ARG A 127 11.38 -8.90 -1.26
N SER A 128 12.13 -10.00 -1.34
CA SER A 128 12.46 -10.79 -0.15
C SER A 128 13.49 -10.06 0.71
N LYS A 129 13.67 -10.51 1.95
CA LYS A 129 14.69 -9.96 2.84
C LYS A 129 16.09 -10.13 2.25
N GLU A 130 16.37 -11.28 1.66
CA GLU A 130 17.66 -11.63 1.04
C GLU A 130 17.97 -10.73 -0.17
N GLU A 131 16.94 -10.35 -0.94
CA GLU A 131 17.12 -9.38 -2.01
C GLU A 131 17.46 -7.99 -1.47
N VAL A 132 16.81 -7.56 -0.39
CA VAL A 132 17.11 -6.28 0.25
C VAL A 132 18.51 -6.29 0.89
N GLU A 133 18.95 -7.43 1.44
CA GLU A 133 20.33 -7.66 1.90
C GLU A 133 21.35 -7.51 0.77
N SER A 134 21.04 -8.06 -0.40
CA SER A 134 21.88 -7.94 -1.59
C SER A 134 21.95 -6.48 -2.07
N ILE A 135 20.81 -5.78 -2.12
CA ILE A 135 20.75 -4.35 -2.49
C ILE A 135 21.58 -3.51 -1.52
N LEU A 136 21.48 -3.75 -0.21
CA LEU A 136 22.29 -3.04 0.78
C LEU A 136 23.79 -3.27 0.53
N THR A 137 24.18 -4.51 0.25
CA THR A 137 25.58 -4.87 -0.03
C THR A 137 26.11 -4.10 -1.24
N ASP A 138 25.35 -4.07 -2.34
CA ASP A 138 25.71 -3.32 -3.54
C ASP A 138 25.82 -1.80 -3.27
N MET A 139 24.86 -1.24 -2.52
CA MET A 139 24.88 0.18 -2.13
C MET A 139 26.09 0.53 -1.29
N LEU A 140 26.47 -0.34 -0.34
CA LEU A 140 27.66 -0.12 0.49
C LEU A 140 28.94 -0.19 -0.34
N ALA A 141 29.05 -1.12 -1.29
CA ALA A 141 30.20 -1.21 -2.18
C ALA A 141 30.39 0.07 -3.01
N GLU A 142 29.30 0.62 -3.55
CA GLU A 142 29.33 1.87 -4.31
C GLU A 142 29.70 3.07 -3.43
N LEU A 143 29.12 3.17 -2.22
CA LEU A 143 29.46 4.25 -1.29
C LEU A 143 30.93 4.21 -0.86
N LEU A 144 31.48 3.01 -0.63
CA LEU A 144 32.89 2.82 -0.32
C LEU A 144 33.79 3.19 -1.49
N SER A 145 33.41 2.88 -2.74
CA SER A 145 34.17 3.26 -3.94
C SER A 145 34.23 4.79 -4.11
N MET A 146 33.18 5.50 -3.69
CA MET A 146 33.14 6.96 -3.65
C MET A 146 33.95 7.59 -2.49
N GLY A 147 34.48 6.77 -1.58
CA GLY A 147 35.20 7.20 -0.38
C GLY A 147 34.30 7.75 0.73
N VAL A 148 33.02 7.36 0.75
CA VAL A 148 32.06 7.78 1.78
C VAL A 148 32.21 6.91 3.02
N LYS A 149 32.25 7.54 4.19
CA LYS A 149 32.25 6.81 5.47
C LYS A 149 30.81 6.45 5.87
N VAL A 150 30.54 5.15 5.94
CA VAL A 150 29.26 4.60 6.45
C VAL A 150 29.38 4.45 7.96
N GLU A 151 28.58 5.18 8.72
CA GLU A 151 28.54 5.10 10.19
C GLU A 151 27.67 3.94 10.66
N SER A 152 26.54 3.70 9.98
CA SER A 152 25.65 2.58 10.27
C SER A 152 24.89 2.15 9.03
N SER A 153 24.57 0.86 8.99
CA SER A 153 23.65 0.27 8.02
C SER A 153 22.83 -0.81 8.68
N SER A 154 21.54 -0.86 8.34
CA SER A 154 20.65 -1.90 8.85
C SER A 154 19.50 -2.17 7.88
N ILE A 155 18.91 -3.35 8.05
CA ILE A 155 17.67 -3.73 7.39
C ILE A 155 16.60 -3.75 8.45
N PHE A 156 15.43 -3.24 8.08
CA PHE A 156 14.29 -3.22 8.95
C PHE A 156 13.06 -3.75 8.22
N GLU A 157 12.05 -4.08 9.02
CA GLU A 157 10.72 -4.38 8.56
C GLU A 157 9.78 -3.27 9.06
N GLU A 158 8.86 -2.83 8.21
CA GLU A 158 7.90 -1.79 8.54
C GLU A 158 6.52 -2.15 7.96
N VAL A 159 5.47 -1.76 8.67
CA VAL A 159 4.10 -1.84 8.16
C VAL A 159 3.72 -0.48 7.59
N LEU A 160 3.49 -0.43 6.29
CA LEU A 160 3.06 0.75 5.56
C LEU A 160 1.54 0.77 5.50
N GLU A 161 0.95 1.92 5.85
CA GLU A 161 -0.48 2.17 5.67
C GLU A 161 -0.72 2.87 4.33
N TRP A 162 -1.61 2.30 3.53
CA TRP A 162 -2.03 2.84 2.25
C TRP A 162 -3.51 3.15 2.26
N ARG A 163 -3.82 4.37 1.79
CA ARG A 163 -5.17 4.86 1.57
C ARG A 163 -5.38 5.09 0.08
N ASN A 164 -6.64 5.14 -0.35
CA ASN A 164 -7.03 5.36 -1.75
C ASN A 164 -6.59 4.24 -2.72
N ILE A 165 -6.50 3.01 -2.22
CA ILE A 165 -6.28 1.82 -3.07
C ILE A 165 -7.64 1.26 -3.49
N ASP A 166 -7.80 0.95 -4.78
CA ASP A 166 -8.98 0.23 -5.26
C ASP A 166 -8.92 -1.24 -4.76
N PRO A 167 -9.91 -1.70 -3.95
CA PRO A 167 -9.94 -3.06 -3.42
C PRO A 167 -9.89 -4.14 -4.51
N SER A 168 -10.41 -3.84 -5.71
CA SER A 168 -10.43 -4.77 -6.84
C SER A 168 -9.05 -5.10 -7.39
N ILE A 169 -8.04 -4.27 -7.08
CA ILE A 169 -6.66 -4.56 -7.42
C ILE A 169 -6.09 -5.55 -6.41
N ILE A 170 -6.34 -5.34 -5.12
CA ILE A 170 -5.93 -6.25 -4.05
C ILE A 170 -6.58 -7.61 -4.23
N SER A 171 -7.86 -7.67 -4.62
CA SER A 171 -8.59 -8.93 -4.82
C SER A 171 -8.03 -9.81 -5.94
N LYS A 172 -7.20 -9.26 -6.82
CA LYS A 172 -6.58 -9.98 -7.94
C LYS A 172 -5.12 -10.37 -7.67
N LEU A 173 -4.59 -10.02 -6.50
CA LEU A 173 -3.19 -10.32 -6.18
C LEU A 173 -2.96 -11.83 -6.01
N PRO A 174 -1.79 -12.34 -6.42
CA PRO A 174 -1.40 -13.71 -6.14
C PRO A 174 -1.43 -14.02 -4.64
N ARG A 175 -1.85 -15.24 -4.27
CA ARG A 175 -1.99 -15.67 -2.88
C ARG A 175 -0.74 -15.44 -2.02
N LYS A 176 0.46 -15.63 -2.58
CA LYS A 176 1.72 -15.38 -1.88
C LYS A 176 1.90 -13.91 -1.44
N MET A 177 1.36 -12.97 -2.22
CA MET A 177 1.41 -11.53 -1.89
C MET A 177 0.37 -11.16 -0.82
N MET A 178 -0.75 -11.88 -0.78
CA MET A 178 -1.82 -11.65 0.20
C MET A 178 -1.39 -11.92 1.65
N GLU A 179 -0.33 -12.71 1.88
CA GLU A 179 0.19 -12.98 3.24
C GLU A 179 0.84 -11.74 3.87
N MET A 180 1.30 -10.80 3.03
CA MET A 180 2.04 -9.61 3.44
C MET A 180 1.16 -8.38 3.48
N ILE A 181 -0.13 -8.55 3.15
CA ILE A 181 -1.10 -7.49 3.05
C ILE A 181 -2.27 -7.82 3.97
N ARG A 182 -2.71 -6.82 4.72
CA ARG A 182 -3.98 -6.86 5.44
C ARG A 182 -4.82 -5.69 4.98
N TRP A 183 -6.14 -5.83 5.03
CA TRP A 183 -7.03 -4.74 4.69
C TRP A 183 -8.25 -4.71 5.61
N LYS A 184 -8.85 -3.53 5.69
CA LYS A 184 -10.14 -3.33 6.36
C LYS A 184 -10.87 -2.16 5.72
N TRP A 185 -12.18 -2.19 5.87
CA TRP A 185 -13.04 -1.04 5.69
C TRP A 185 -13.27 -0.42 7.06
N GLU A 186 -13.04 0.90 7.18
CA GLU A 186 -13.17 1.67 8.42
C GLU A 186 -14.16 2.82 8.22
N ILE A 187 -15.25 2.83 8.99
CA ILE A 187 -16.33 3.83 8.94
C ILE A 187 -15.92 5.10 9.68
#